data_AF-A0A974T9W4-F1
#
_entry.id   AF-A0A974T9W4-F1
#
_cell.length_a   1.000
_cell.length_b   1.000
_cell.length_c   1.000
_cell.angle_alpha   90.00
_cell.angle_beta   90.00
_cell.angle_gamma   90.00
#
_symmetry.space_group_name_H-M   'P 1'
#
loop_
_entity.id
_entity.type
_entity.pdbx_description
1 polymer ?
#
loop_
_entity_poly.entity_id
_entity_poly.type
_entity_poly.pdbx_seq_one_letter_code
_entity_poly.pdbx_strand_id
1 'polypeptide(L)' 'MLTFRTIKSLTQCLRGYRAAGLRVGFVPTMGFLHQGHRALIDESVTRCDISVVSIFVNPTQFGSNEDLDRYPRAL' A
#
# COMPACT_ATOMS: atom_id res chain seq x y z
N MET A 1 10.79 -1.73 8.39
CA MET A 1 9.84 -1.63 7.25
C MET A 1 10.41 -2.42 6.08
N LEU A 2 9.63 -3.35 5.50
CA LEU A 2 10.04 -4.14 4.33
C LEU A 2 9.42 -3.54 3.06
N THR A 3 10.14 -3.56 1.94
CA THR A 3 9.63 -3.09 0.65
C THR A 3 9.63 -4.22 -0.37
N PHE A 4 8.50 -4.42 -1.04
CA PHE A 4 8.32 -5.43 -2.07
C PHE A 4 7.96 -4.76 -3.39
N ARG A 5 8.58 -5.20 -4.49
CA ARG A 5 8.31 -4.67 -5.85
C ARG A 5 7.59 -5.69 -6.75
N THR A 6 7.35 -6.90 -6.26
CA THR A 6 6.68 -7.95 -7.00
C THR A 6 5.59 -8.59 -6.16
N ILE A 7 4.49 -8.98 -6.82
CA ILE A 7 3.37 -9.69 -6.18
C ILE A 7 3.87 -10.99 -5.54
N LYS A 8 4.78 -11.72 -6.22
CA LYS A 8 5.33 -12.99 -5.71
C LYS A 8 6.06 -12.83 -4.38
N SER A 9 6.93 -11.83 -4.25
CA SER A 9 7.70 -11.62 -3.01
C SER A 9 6.81 -11.20 -1.84
N LEU A 10 5.85 -10.31 -2.09
CA LEU A 10 4.87 -9.89 -1.08
C LEU A 10 4.00 -11.07 -0.63
N THR A 11 3.42 -11.81 -1.57
CA THR A 11 2.53 -12.94 -1.24
C THR A 11 3.27 -14.05 -0.50
N GLN A 12 4.53 -14.35 -0.86
CA GLN A 12 5.36 -15.32 -0.15
C GLN A 12 5.62 -14.89 1.30
N CYS A 13 5.91 -13.61 1.54
CA CYS A 13 6.10 -13.08 2.90
C CYS A 13 4.80 -13.18 3.72
N LEU A 14 3.67 -12.72 3.16
CA LEU A 14 2.39 -12.70 3.87
C LEU A 14 1.82 -14.08 4.19
N ARG A 15 2.22 -15.15 3.46
CA ARG A 15 1.80 -16.52 3.75
C ARG A 15 2.16 -16.95 5.17
N GLY A 16 3.37 -16.62 5.64
CA GLY A 16 3.82 -16.97 6.99
C GLY A 16 2.96 -16.31 8.07
N TYR A 17 2.69 -15.01 7.92
CA TYR A 17 1.85 -14.26 8.88
C TYR A 17 0.40 -14.76 8.89
N ARG A 18 -0.17 -15.02 7.71
CA ARG A 18 -1.54 -15.57 7.60
C ARG A 18 -1.63 -16.97 8.19
N ALA A 19 -0.64 -17.84 7.96
CA ALA A 19 -0.60 -19.17 8.54
C ALA A 19 -0.47 -19.15 10.07
N ALA A 20 0.17 -18.12 10.63
CA ALA A 20 0.25 -17.86 12.06
C ALA A 20 -1.03 -17.22 12.64
N GLY A 21 -2.10 -17.04 11.85
CA GLY A 21 -3.36 -16.44 12.30
C GLY A 21 -3.31 -14.92 12.51
N LEU A 22 -2.24 -14.25 12.06
CA LEU A 22 -2.08 -12.80 12.23
C LEU A 22 -2.99 -12.03 11.26
N ARG A 23 -3.58 -10.95 11.77
CA ARG A 23 -4.42 -10.03 11.00
C ARG A 23 -3.54 -9.08 10.18
N VAL A 24 -3.83 -9.00 8.89
CA VAL A 24 -3.12 -8.13 7.95
C VAL A 24 -4.05 -6.99 7.53
N GLY A 25 -3.70 -5.76 7.92
CA GLY A 25 -4.34 -4.53 7.46
C GLY A 25 -3.73 -4.05 6.15
N PHE A 26 -4.54 -3.43 5.30
CA PHE A 26 -4.11 -2.96 3.99
C PHE A 26 -4.57 -1.53 3.73
N VAL A 27 -3.63 -0.66 3.37
CA VAL A 27 -3.87 0.73 3.00
C VAL A 27 -3.40 0.95 1.57
N PRO A 28 -4.31 0.94 0.58
CA PRO A 28 -3.95 1.22 -0.80
C PRO A 28 -3.74 2.72 -1.03
N THR A 29 -2.60 3.09 -1.64
CA THR A 29 -2.29 4.48 -2.02
C THR A 29 -1.69 4.55 -3.42
N MET A 30 -1.72 5.74 -4.02
CA MET A 30 -0.98 6.06 -5.25
C MET A 30 0.38 6.73 -4.98
N GLY A 31 0.82 6.79 -3.72
CA GLY A 31 2.03 7.51 -3.30
C GLY A 31 1.75 8.96 -2.91
N PHE A 32 2.79 9.79 -2.92
CA PHE A 32 2.74 11.20 -2.49
C PHE A 32 2.00 11.37 -1.14
N LEU A 33 2.51 10.64 -0.14
CA LEU A 33 1.84 10.47 1.15
C LEU A 33 1.77 11.79 1.93
N HIS A 34 0.71 11.95 2.70
CA HIS A 34 0.43 13.13 3.52
C HIS A 34 -0.34 12.71 4.79
N GLN A 35 -0.71 13.66 5.65
CA GLN A 35 -1.31 13.37 6.96
C GLN A 35 -2.58 12.50 6.88
N GLY A 36 -3.45 12.72 5.88
CA GLY A 36 -4.60 11.84 5.63
C GLY A 36 -4.22 10.36 5.43
N HIS A 37 -3.19 10.07 4.62
CA HIS A 37 -2.67 8.71 4.47
C HIS A 37 -2.10 8.18 5.79
N ARG A 38 -1.41 9.04 6.55
CA ARG A 38 -0.81 8.65 7.83
C ARG A 38 -1.86 8.20 8.83
N ALA A 39 -3.00 8.89 8.92
CA ALA A 39 -4.11 8.50 9.80
C ALA A 39 -4.63 7.09 9.48
N LEU A 40 -4.75 6.73 8.19
CA LEU A 40 -5.16 5.38 7.78
C LEU A 40 -4.13 4.32 8.14
N ILE A 41 -2.84 4.65 8.02
CA ILE A 41 -1.73 3.76 8.40
C ILE A 41 -1.72 3.54 9.91
N ASP A 42 -1.84 4.60 10.71
CA ASP A 42 -1.86 4.51 12.17
C ASP A 42 -3.07 3.70 12.66
N GLU A 43 -4.23 3.85 12.02
CA GLU A 43 -5.41 3.03 12.30
C GLU A 43 -5.17 1.55 11.95
N SER A 44 -4.54 1.27 10.81
CA SER A 44 -4.18 -0.09 10.42
C SER A 44 -3.20 -0.72 11.42
N VAL A 45 -2.20 0.03 11.90
CA VAL A 45 -1.22 -0.44 12.89
C VAL A 45 -1.89 -0.75 14.21
N THR A 46 -2.89 0.05 14.61
CA THR A 46 -3.64 -0.16 15.85
C THR A 46 -4.57 -1.39 15.78
N ARG A 47 -5.13 -1.67 14.59
CA ARG A 47 -6.14 -2.72 14.40
C ARG A 47 -5.61 -4.04 13.90
N CYS A 48 -4.35 -4.15 13.47
CA CYS A 48 -3.82 -5.35 12.82
C CYS A 48 -2.41 -5.66 13.33
N ASP A 49 -2.01 -6.92 13.20
CA ASP A 49 -0.67 -7.36 13.61
C ASP A 49 0.38 -6.98 12.56
N ILE A 50 -0.03 -6.91 11.29
CA ILE A 50 0.79 -6.51 10.15
C ILE A 50 0.04 -5.45 9.35
N SER A 51 0.68 -4.32 9.04
CA SER A 51 0.17 -3.30 8.12
C SER A 51 0.92 -3.32 6.80
N VAL A 52 0.17 -3.36 5.70
CA VAL A 52 0.70 -3.29 4.34
C VAL A 52 0.19 -2.00 3.69
N VAL A 53 1.11 -1.21 3.15
CA VAL A 53 0.77 -0.01 2.37
C VAL A 53 1.23 -0.23 0.94
N SER A 54 0.34 -0.12 -0.04
CA SER A 54 0.76 -0.12 -1.45
C SER A 54 1.00 1.30 -1.93
N ILE A 55 2.05 1.49 -2.72
CA ILE A 55 2.28 2.71 -3.50
C ILE A 55 2.24 2.30 -4.97
N PHE A 56 1.13 2.59 -5.64
CA PHE A 56 0.92 2.25 -7.05
C PHE A 56 0.02 3.29 -7.71
N VAL A 57 0.59 4.14 -8.57
CA VAL A 57 -0.19 5.02 -9.45
C VAL A 57 -0.85 4.13 -10.51
N ASN A 58 -2.15 3.92 -10.41
CA ASN A 58 -2.87 3.01 -11.30
C ASN A 58 -3.30 3.72 -12.59
N PRO A 59 -2.70 3.42 -13.76
CA PRO A 59 -3.01 4.13 -15.01
C PRO A 59 -4.49 4.03 -15.42
N THR A 60 -5.18 2.94 -15.07
CA THR A 60 -6.58 2.73 -15.48
C THR A 60 -7.55 3.64 -14.73
N GLN A 61 -7.10 4.34 -13.69
CA GLN A 61 -7.89 5.32 -12.94
C GLN A 61 -7.82 6.73 -13.53
N PHE A 62 -6.99 6.94 -14.56
CA PHE A 62 -6.83 8.23 -15.21
C PHE A 62 -7.60 8.26 -16.54
N GLY A 63 -8.47 9.24 -16.71
CA GLY A 63 -9.14 9.53 -17.99
C GLY A 63 -8.21 10.20 -19.01
N SER A 64 -8.68 10.36 -20.25
CA SER A 64 -7.90 10.94 -21.35
C SER A 64 -7.41 12.38 -21.12
N ASN A 65 -8.08 13.12 -20.22
CA ASN A 65 -7.76 14.50 -19.87
C ASN A 65 -7.12 14.63 -18.47
N GLU A 66 -6.82 13.52 -17.80
CA GLU A 66 -6.18 13.53 -16.50
C GLU A 66 -4.67 13.26 -16.64
N ASP A 67 -3.87 14.07 -15.96
CA ASP A 67 -2.42 14.05 -16.13
C ASP A 67 -1.76 12.91 -15.32
N LEU A 68 -1.87 11.67 -15.82
CA LEU A 68 -1.09 10.53 -15.32
C LEU A 68 0.41 10.85 -15.33
N ASP A 69 0.90 11.51 -16.37
CA ASP A 69 2.32 11.82 -16.53
C ASP A 69 2.81 12.79 -15.46
N ARG A 70 1.98 13.75 -15.06
CA ARG A 70 2.32 14.75 -14.03
C ARG A 70 2.01 14.30 -12.60
N TYR A 71 1.40 13.13 -12.41
CA TYR A 71 1.10 12.63 -11.07
C TYR A 71 2.40 12.55 -10.24
N PRO A 72 2.44 13.13 -9.02
CA PRO A 72 3.66 13.20 -8.24
C PRO A 72 4.13 11.80 -7.81
N ARG A 73 5.39 11.48 -8.12
CA ARG A 73 6.02 10.19 -7.79
C ARG A 73 7.20 10.42 -6.86
N ALA A 74 6.91 10.75 -5.60
CA ALA A 74 7.89 10.73 -4.52
C ALA A 74 7.72 9.41 -3.75
N LEU A 75 8.81 8.64 -3.64
CA LEU A 75 8.91 7.41 -2.84
C LEU A 75 9.31 7.74 -1.40
#